data_AF-A0A7W2MIJ7-F1
#
_entry.id   AF-A0A7W2MIJ7-F1
#
_cell.length_a   1.000
_cell.length_b   1.000
_cell.length_c   1.000
_cell.angle_alpha   90.00
_cell.angle_beta   90.00
_cell.angle_gamma   90.00
#
_symmetry.space_group_name_H-M   'P 1'
#
loop_
_entity.id
_entity.type
_entity.pdbx_description
1 polymer ?
#
loop_
_entity_poly.entity_id
_entity_poly.type
_entity_poly.pdbx_seq_one_letter_code
_entity_poly.pdbx_strand_id
1 'polypeptide(L)'
;MYQKVLPLFLVLFSLNIAYAKSDAGIETQIKNIIDNENLVGLSWATISKDHVEVGSTGYANISKLELMKPEQKMHVGSVTKSVLAMGVLHLIFEGKLSLESNVESLLSTLNFDNDWHLRSPIKVKNLLDHTAGLDNIRIWQLLSVKPSPNIPLKEAFPSDSHHLLKVRTEPGTQYSYSNMGYTLLAMVIEAVTNQRYEAFLDNNFLAPLGMHDSSFAFISQEGQFADPLLAMGYHENNIAQIAVPGYLRPAGQFTTTAADMANFIKFLLYEGKVDGKSFINPEHMKRLTTPLNTKAHLAGLSIGHGLAFANRDRHNVLGMCHPGTTFGFRAYICLFPDEKKGFFYAINTDNETADYEKFNKLFINTLSISTAPILEPTGKKSALSSLKGIYLLSPNNMAEFEFIDMLFNFIWLEQSNEQLLMKSLQSADKRLIQINENLFRDVNRRQASHVVYANDESRLFISDGLKTFEKVSGITLLLYWASLLFGFIGLFYLFIVGLIRIVKRDKDGLGRIKWVFINLLLFSLPIYLYINQSFLKFGDITAASICLAFLSGCLPIALLLSLWISLRRKMQSKLIKADIALLIMSLQFCLVLFAWGYIPTMFWQ
;
A
#
# COMPACT_ATOMS: atom_id res chain seq x y z
N MET A 1 40.27 -57.47 31.72
CA MET A 1 39.20 -57.95 30.81
C MET A 1 38.68 -56.73 30.05
N TYR A 2 38.62 -56.87 28.74
CA TYR A 2 38.57 -55.82 27.73
C TYR A 2 37.21 -55.12 27.58
N GLN A 3 37.27 -53.83 27.20
CA GLN A 3 36.38 -53.12 26.25
C GLN A 3 34.91 -52.85 26.66
N LYS A 4 34.26 -51.74 26.28
CA LYS A 4 34.60 -50.51 25.56
C LYS A 4 33.42 -49.57 25.83
N VAL A 5 33.69 -48.36 26.32
CA VAL A 5 32.74 -47.24 26.32
C VAL A 5 32.67 -46.71 24.89
N LEU A 6 31.47 -46.65 24.30
CA LEU A 6 31.22 -46.02 23.01
C LEU A 6 30.40 -44.74 23.26
N PRO A 7 30.94 -43.53 23.04
CA PRO A 7 30.12 -42.34 22.98
C PRO A 7 29.55 -42.23 21.56
N LEU A 8 28.24 -42.12 21.47
CA LEU A 8 27.50 -41.79 20.27
C LEU A 8 27.85 -40.35 19.87
N PHE A 9 28.69 -40.17 18.84
CA PHE A 9 28.99 -38.87 18.26
C PHE A 9 27.74 -38.35 17.53
N LEU A 10 27.06 -37.37 18.14
CA LEU A 10 26.15 -36.46 17.44
C LEU A 10 27.03 -35.51 16.63
N VAL A 11 27.17 -35.77 15.33
CA VAL A 11 27.77 -34.81 14.39
C VAL A 11 26.71 -33.76 14.07
N LEU A 12 26.67 -32.71 14.90
CA LEU A 12 26.09 -31.42 14.52
C LEU A 12 26.99 -30.81 13.44
N PHE A 13 26.59 -30.92 12.17
CA PHE A 13 27.16 -30.08 11.12
C PHE A 13 26.65 -28.65 11.34
N SER A 14 27.30 -27.90 12.23
CA SER A 14 27.21 -26.45 12.22
C SER A 14 27.94 -25.97 10.96
N LEU A 15 27.18 -25.55 9.95
CA LEU A 15 27.70 -24.70 8.89
C LEU A 15 28.26 -23.44 9.57
N ASN A 16 29.58 -23.37 9.72
CA ASN A 16 30.25 -22.13 10.14
C ASN A 16 29.92 -21.06 9.08
N ILE A 17 28.98 -20.17 9.40
CA ILE A 17 28.69 -19.01 8.57
C ILE A 17 29.85 -18.04 8.77
N ALA A 18 30.77 -18.01 7.81
CA ALA A 18 31.70 -16.90 7.70
C ALA A 18 30.94 -15.72 7.10
N TYR A 19 30.39 -14.85 7.95
CA TYR A 19 29.95 -13.52 7.52
C TYR A 19 31.20 -12.73 7.13
N ALA A 20 31.34 -12.43 5.85
CA ALA A 20 32.40 -11.55 5.39
C ALA A 20 32.02 -10.10 5.70
N LYS A 21 32.99 -9.33 6.20
CA LYS A 21 32.87 -7.88 6.28
C LYS A 21 32.70 -7.32 4.87
N SER A 22 31.83 -6.33 4.70
CA SER A 22 31.52 -5.71 3.42
C SER A 22 32.75 -5.16 2.69
N ASP A 23 32.68 -5.13 1.35
CA ASP A 23 33.67 -4.42 0.54
C ASP A 23 33.58 -2.91 0.87
N ALA A 24 34.72 -2.28 1.20
CA ALA A 24 34.76 -0.86 1.56
C ALA A 24 34.16 0.06 0.48
N GLY A 25 34.11 -0.41 -0.77
CA GLY A 25 33.49 0.27 -1.90
C GLY A 25 31.96 0.44 -1.79
N ILE A 26 31.21 -0.61 -1.45
CA ILE A 26 29.73 -0.53 -1.40
C ILE A 26 29.27 0.31 -0.21
N GLU A 27 29.90 0.14 0.95
CA GLU A 27 29.57 0.89 2.17
C GLU A 27 29.72 2.40 1.95
N THR A 28 30.80 2.82 1.28
CA THR A 28 31.03 4.23 0.93
C THR A 28 29.95 4.77 -0.01
N GLN A 29 29.54 3.98 -1.02
CA GLN A 29 28.48 4.39 -1.95
C GLN A 29 27.12 4.50 -1.26
N ILE A 30 26.79 3.55 -0.39
CA ILE A 30 25.56 3.59 0.43
C ILE A 30 25.57 4.84 1.31
N LYS A 31 26.68 5.11 2.01
CA LYS A 31 26.81 6.29 2.87
C LYS A 31 26.60 7.59 2.07
N ASN A 32 27.18 7.69 0.87
CA ASN A 32 26.96 8.85 0.02
C ASN A 32 25.49 9.02 -0.38
N ILE A 33 24.76 7.94 -0.64
CA ILE A 33 23.31 8.03 -0.92
C ILE A 33 22.56 8.48 0.33
N ILE A 34 22.86 7.91 1.50
CA ILE A 34 22.24 8.31 2.78
C ILE A 34 22.40 9.81 3.03
N ASP A 35 23.63 10.33 2.88
CA ASP A 35 23.93 11.74 3.11
C ASP A 35 23.19 12.64 2.09
N ASN A 36 23.18 12.26 0.80
CA ASN A 36 22.55 13.06 -0.26
C ASN A 36 21.01 13.04 -0.23
N GLU A 37 20.42 11.95 0.25
CA GLU A 37 18.96 11.78 0.34
C GLU A 37 18.40 12.16 1.73
N ASN A 38 19.24 12.72 2.62
CA ASN A 38 18.88 13.08 4.00
C ASN A 38 18.25 11.90 4.78
N LEU A 39 18.94 10.77 4.77
CA LEU A 39 18.57 9.55 5.51
C LEU A 39 19.51 9.37 6.72
N VAL A 40 19.12 8.54 7.68
CA VAL A 40 19.86 8.40 8.94
C VAL A 40 20.79 7.19 8.96
N GLY A 41 20.29 6.02 8.60
CA GLY A 41 21.04 4.78 8.63
C GLY A 41 20.41 3.67 7.79
N LEU A 42 21.22 2.67 7.44
CA LEU A 42 20.82 1.55 6.60
C LEU A 42 21.53 0.27 7.05
N SER A 43 20.82 -0.86 7.06
CA SER A 43 21.38 -2.20 7.12
C SER A 43 21.00 -2.99 5.86
N TRP A 44 21.89 -3.88 5.40
CA TRP A 44 21.67 -4.64 4.17
C TRP A 44 22.27 -6.04 4.22
N ALA A 45 21.75 -6.91 3.35
CA ALA A 45 22.34 -8.18 3.01
C ALA A 45 22.38 -8.38 1.49
N THR A 46 23.47 -8.94 0.98
CA THR A 46 23.59 -9.41 -0.40
C THR A 46 23.92 -10.90 -0.43
N ILE A 47 23.36 -11.60 -1.41
CA ILE A 47 23.50 -13.04 -1.58
C ILE A 47 23.90 -13.29 -3.03
N SER A 48 24.98 -14.05 -3.22
CA SER A 48 25.45 -14.50 -4.53
C SER A 48 26.05 -15.89 -4.41
N LYS A 49 25.32 -16.92 -4.86
CA LYS A 49 25.68 -18.35 -4.77
C LYS A 49 26.12 -18.78 -3.37
N ASP A 50 27.42 -18.76 -3.09
CA ASP A 50 28.04 -19.21 -1.84
C ASP A 50 28.47 -18.06 -0.92
N HIS A 51 28.31 -16.81 -1.37
CA HIS A 51 28.69 -15.62 -0.62
C HIS A 51 27.47 -14.92 -0.02
N VAL A 52 27.54 -14.63 1.27
CA VAL A 52 26.64 -13.72 1.97
C VAL A 52 27.45 -12.58 2.55
N GLU A 53 27.03 -11.38 2.23
CA GLU A 53 27.54 -10.15 2.81
C GLU A 53 26.43 -9.53 3.64
N VAL A 54 26.76 -9.11 4.86
CA VAL A 54 25.88 -8.31 5.71
C VAL A 54 26.64 -7.06 6.09
N GLY A 55 25.97 -5.91 6.00
CA GLY A 55 26.59 -4.64 6.36
C GLY A 55 25.60 -3.64 6.91
N SER A 56 26.15 -2.58 7.48
CA SER A 56 25.39 -1.45 7.99
C SER A 56 26.19 -0.16 7.87
N THR A 57 25.50 0.98 7.77
CA THR A 57 26.14 2.30 7.79
C THR A 57 25.16 3.38 8.26
N GLY A 58 25.68 4.53 8.68
CA GLY A 58 24.92 5.60 9.32
C GLY A 58 24.62 5.33 10.80
N TYR A 59 23.50 5.83 11.31
CA TYR A 59 23.15 5.79 12.73
C TYR A 59 21.90 4.94 13.00
N ALA A 60 21.96 4.07 14.01
CA ALA A 60 20.79 3.44 14.60
C ALA A 60 19.99 4.46 15.43
N ASN A 61 20.67 5.42 16.06
CA ASN A 61 20.06 6.55 16.74
C ASN A 61 20.95 7.80 16.64
N ILE A 62 20.56 8.75 15.77
CA ILE A 62 21.36 9.95 15.52
C ILE A 62 21.43 10.88 16.72
N SER A 63 20.38 10.93 17.56
CA SER A 63 20.35 11.79 18.76
C SER A 63 21.34 11.34 19.83
N LYS A 64 21.66 10.04 19.86
CA LYS A 64 22.63 9.43 20.79
C LYS A 64 23.99 9.18 20.13
N LEU A 65 24.15 9.54 18.85
CA LEU A 65 25.31 9.20 18.02
C LEU A 65 25.61 7.68 18.01
N GLU A 66 24.57 6.86 18.12
CA GLU A 66 24.68 5.41 18.08
C GLU A 66 24.78 4.94 16.63
N LEU A 67 25.93 4.37 16.27
CA LEU A 67 26.18 3.85 14.92
C LEU A 67 25.30 2.64 14.61
N MET A 68 24.84 2.55 13.37
CA MET A 68 24.12 1.39 12.87
C MET A 68 25.04 0.17 12.81
N LYS A 69 24.62 -0.94 13.40
CA LYS A 69 25.38 -2.21 13.44
C LYS A 69 24.71 -3.29 12.58
N PRO A 70 25.44 -4.31 12.11
CA PRO A 70 24.85 -5.43 11.35
C PRO A 70 23.74 -6.17 12.10
N GLU A 71 23.82 -6.23 13.43
CA GLU A 71 22.84 -6.90 14.30
C GLU A 71 21.64 -5.99 14.65
N GLN A 72 21.60 -4.75 14.14
CA GLN A 72 20.51 -3.85 14.43
C GLN A 72 19.20 -4.40 13.84
N LYS A 73 18.17 -4.42 14.68
CA LYS A 73 16.81 -4.75 14.30
C LYS A 73 16.14 -3.55 13.66
N MET A 74 15.37 -3.82 12.61
CA MET A 74 14.65 -2.84 11.81
C MET A 74 13.21 -3.29 11.60
N HIS A 75 12.27 -2.35 11.60
CA HIS A 75 10.94 -2.60 11.05
C HIS A 75 10.99 -2.51 9.52
N VAL A 76 10.27 -3.42 8.84
CA VAL A 76 10.37 -3.55 7.38
C VAL A 76 9.07 -3.27 6.63
N GLY A 77 8.03 -2.82 7.34
CA GLY A 77 6.73 -2.52 6.73
C GLY A 77 6.23 -3.70 5.89
N SER A 78 5.69 -3.43 4.71
CA SER A 78 5.08 -4.46 3.86
C SER A 78 5.99 -5.58 3.36
N VAL A 79 7.32 -5.55 3.56
CA VAL A 79 8.17 -6.75 3.36
C VAL A 79 7.67 -7.91 4.24
N THR A 80 7.06 -7.60 5.39
CA THR A 80 6.31 -8.53 6.26
C THR A 80 5.44 -9.50 5.48
N LYS A 81 4.75 -9.03 4.44
CA LYS A 81 3.82 -9.83 3.64
C LYS A 81 4.52 -11.00 2.95
N SER A 82 5.72 -10.79 2.44
CA SER A 82 6.49 -11.86 1.80
C SER A 82 6.82 -12.98 2.79
N VAL A 83 7.18 -12.64 4.04
CA VAL A 83 7.49 -13.61 5.10
C VAL A 83 6.22 -14.32 5.58
N LEU A 84 5.14 -13.57 5.84
CA LEU A 84 3.85 -14.11 6.26
C LEU A 84 3.27 -15.06 5.20
N ALA A 85 3.33 -14.68 3.92
CA ALA A 85 2.87 -15.51 2.81
C ALA A 85 3.59 -16.86 2.80
N MET A 86 4.91 -16.90 3.03
CA MET A 86 5.65 -18.15 3.13
C MET A 86 5.22 -19.00 4.34
N GLY A 87 4.90 -18.37 5.48
CA GLY A 87 4.33 -19.06 6.64
C GLY A 87 2.95 -19.68 6.35
N VAL A 88 2.10 -19.01 5.58
CA VAL A 88 0.82 -19.58 5.10
C VAL A 88 1.06 -20.74 4.13
N LEU A 89 2.00 -20.60 3.20
CA LEU A 89 2.35 -21.69 2.29
C LEU A 89 2.96 -22.90 3.02
N HIS A 90 3.62 -22.67 4.16
CA HIS A 90 4.09 -23.74 5.04
C HIS A 90 2.93 -24.49 5.71
N LEU A 91 1.93 -23.79 6.24
CA LEU A 91 0.70 -24.43 6.76
C LEU A 91 -0.01 -25.28 5.69
N ILE A 92 0.00 -24.82 4.43
CA ILE A 92 -0.55 -25.58 3.31
C ILE A 92 0.29 -26.82 3.03
N PHE A 93 1.63 -26.71 3.10
CA PHE A 93 2.54 -27.85 2.97
C PHE A 93 2.33 -28.89 4.08
N GLU A 94 2.04 -28.46 5.31
CA GLU A 94 1.67 -29.34 6.43
C GLU A 94 0.27 -29.97 6.30
N GLY A 95 -0.50 -29.61 5.26
CA GLY A 95 -1.85 -30.13 5.04
C GLY A 95 -2.91 -29.54 5.98
N LYS A 96 -2.61 -28.48 6.72
CA LYS A 96 -3.55 -27.80 7.64
C LYS A 96 -4.50 -26.84 6.93
N LEU A 97 -4.13 -26.41 5.72
CA LEU A 97 -4.87 -25.44 4.90
C LEU A 97 -4.69 -25.77 3.42
N SER A 98 -5.52 -25.23 2.54
CA SER A 98 -5.34 -25.27 1.08
C SER A 98 -5.42 -23.87 0.49
N LEU A 99 -4.79 -23.66 -0.67
CA LEU A 99 -4.98 -22.45 -1.49
C LEU A 99 -6.45 -22.21 -1.85
N GLU A 100 -7.25 -23.27 -1.93
CA GLU A 100 -8.68 -23.24 -2.27
C GLU A 100 -9.60 -23.13 -1.05
N SER A 101 -9.07 -23.14 0.17
CA SER A 101 -9.88 -23.03 1.39
C SER A 101 -10.68 -21.74 1.40
N ASN A 102 -11.99 -21.85 1.70
CA ASN A 102 -12.91 -20.73 1.77
C ASN A 102 -12.67 -19.91 3.05
N VAL A 103 -12.16 -18.69 2.88
CA VAL A 103 -11.84 -17.76 3.98
C VAL A 103 -13.10 -17.34 4.72
N GLU A 104 -14.20 -17.11 4.01
CA GLU A 104 -15.46 -16.64 4.59
C GLU A 104 -16.05 -17.70 5.53
N SER A 105 -15.85 -18.99 5.20
CA SER A 105 -16.23 -20.10 6.10
C SER A 105 -15.30 -20.22 7.31
N LEU A 106 -13.98 -20.04 7.11
CA LEU A 106 -13.00 -20.13 8.19
C LEU A 106 -13.14 -18.98 9.20
N LEU A 107 -13.58 -17.80 8.73
CA LEU A 107 -13.77 -16.60 9.51
C LEU A 107 -15.26 -16.21 9.58
N SER A 108 -16.13 -17.18 9.84
CA SER A 108 -17.60 -17.04 9.82
C SER A 108 -18.18 -16.01 10.79
N THR A 109 -17.38 -15.50 11.73
CA THR A 109 -17.78 -14.42 12.64
C THR A 109 -17.69 -13.03 12.01
N LEU A 110 -17.07 -12.90 10.84
CA LEU A 110 -16.94 -11.64 10.11
C LEU A 110 -18.08 -11.48 9.09
N ASN A 111 -18.50 -10.24 8.86
CA ASN A 111 -19.53 -9.91 7.89
C ASN A 111 -18.90 -9.55 6.53
N PHE A 112 -18.72 -10.54 5.67
CA PHE A 112 -18.27 -10.34 4.29
C PHE A 112 -19.45 -9.90 3.41
N ASP A 113 -19.27 -8.78 2.70
CA ASP A 113 -20.23 -8.27 1.72
C ASP A 113 -19.73 -8.67 0.32
N ASN A 114 -20.02 -9.93 -0.05
CA ASN A 114 -19.55 -10.57 -1.29
C ASN A 114 -20.72 -11.04 -2.17
N ASP A 115 -21.09 -10.23 -3.17
CA ASP A 115 -22.12 -10.56 -4.18
C ASP A 115 -21.79 -11.84 -4.98
N TRP A 116 -20.54 -12.29 -4.95
CA TRP A 116 -20.07 -13.47 -5.66
C TRP A 116 -19.96 -14.72 -4.77
N HIS A 117 -20.30 -14.68 -3.48
CA HIS A 117 -20.01 -15.74 -2.50
C HIS A 117 -20.34 -17.17 -2.98
N LEU A 118 -21.48 -17.35 -3.67
CA LEU A 118 -21.92 -18.67 -4.15
C LEU A 118 -21.06 -19.23 -5.30
N ARG A 119 -20.50 -18.36 -6.15
CA ARG A 119 -19.71 -18.76 -7.33
C ARG A 119 -18.20 -18.61 -7.13
N SER A 120 -17.80 -17.55 -6.43
CA SER A 120 -16.42 -17.11 -6.23
C SER A 120 -16.27 -16.59 -4.79
N PRO A 121 -16.31 -17.49 -3.77
CA PRO A 121 -16.00 -17.11 -2.40
C PRO A 121 -14.53 -16.70 -2.30
N ILE A 122 -14.19 -15.86 -1.32
CA ILE A 122 -12.80 -15.49 -1.06
C ILE A 122 -12.02 -16.74 -0.62
N LYS A 123 -10.95 -17.07 -1.35
CA LYS A 123 -10.05 -18.18 -1.02
C LYS A 123 -8.72 -17.68 -0.49
N VAL A 124 -7.98 -18.55 0.20
CA VAL A 124 -6.64 -18.24 0.75
C VAL A 124 -5.70 -17.68 -0.33
N LYS A 125 -5.70 -18.28 -1.53
CA LYS A 125 -4.90 -17.75 -2.66
C LYS A 125 -5.24 -16.32 -3.02
N ASN A 126 -6.52 -15.91 -2.91
CA ASN A 126 -6.96 -14.57 -3.26
C ASN A 126 -6.44 -13.51 -2.27
N LEU A 127 -6.22 -13.89 -1.01
CA LEU A 127 -5.59 -13.00 -0.05
C LEU A 127 -4.08 -12.88 -0.31
N LEU A 128 -3.41 -14.01 -0.61
CA LEU A 128 -1.97 -14.08 -0.90
C LEU A 128 -1.59 -13.24 -2.14
N ASP A 129 -2.34 -13.38 -3.22
CA ASP A 129 -2.08 -12.73 -4.51
C ASP A 129 -2.80 -11.39 -4.70
N HIS A 130 -3.42 -10.86 -3.64
CA HIS A 130 -4.17 -9.61 -3.64
C HIS A 130 -5.31 -9.56 -4.69
N THR A 131 -6.00 -10.68 -4.93
CA THR A 131 -7.15 -10.76 -5.85
C THR A 131 -8.49 -10.95 -5.15
N ALA A 132 -8.58 -10.78 -3.83
CA ALA A 132 -9.83 -10.94 -3.07
C ALA A 132 -10.88 -9.85 -3.34
N GLY A 133 -10.52 -8.75 -4.01
CA GLY A 133 -11.43 -7.63 -4.27
C GLY A 133 -11.73 -6.77 -3.05
N LEU A 134 -11.00 -6.95 -1.95
CA LEU A 134 -11.16 -6.20 -0.71
C LEU A 134 -10.54 -4.80 -0.79
N ASP A 135 -11.06 -3.90 0.03
CA ASP A 135 -10.42 -2.62 0.33
C ASP A 135 -9.04 -2.82 0.99
N ASN A 136 -8.20 -1.80 0.86
CA ASN A 136 -6.83 -1.82 1.32
C ASN A 136 -6.74 -1.62 2.83
N ILE A 137 -7.26 -0.48 3.29
CA ILE A 137 -7.18 -0.01 4.68
C ILE A 137 -8.15 1.16 4.86
N ARG A 138 -8.71 1.31 6.07
CA ARG A 138 -9.43 2.52 6.50
C ARG A 138 -8.52 3.50 7.24
N ILE A 139 -8.86 4.79 7.21
CA ILE A 139 -8.07 5.80 7.93
C ILE A 139 -7.95 5.50 9.42
N TRP A 140 -9.02 5.04 10.09
CA TRP A 140 -8.97 4.66 11.51
C TRP A 140 -8.17 3.39 11.80
N GLN A 141 -8.02 2.51 10.82
CA GLN A 141 -7.17 1.33 10.95
C GLN A 141 -5.67 1.70 10.90
N LEU A 142 -5.34 2.79 10.20
CA LEU A 142 -3.98 3.28 10.00
C LEU A 142 -3.55 4.33 11.03
N LEU A 143 -4.39 5.32 11.26
CA LEU A 143 -4.12 6.53 12.04
C LEU A 143 -5.00 6.54 13.30
N SER A 144 -4.68 5.62 14.21
CA SER A 144 -5.30 5.54 15.53
C SER A 144 -4.26 5.23 16.60
N VAL A 145 -4.41 5.82 17.79
CA VAL A 145 -3.59 5.48 18.97
C VAL A 145 -4.26 4.47 19.90
N LYS A 146 -5.44 3.97 19.52
CA LYS A 146 -6.19 2.98 20.30
C LYS A 146 -5.61 1.56 20.28
N PRO A 147 -4.99 1.07 19.19
CA PRO A 147 -4.40 -0.26 19.18
C PRO A 147 -3.39 -0.46 20.29
N SER A 148 -3.48 -1.61 20.96
CA SER A 148 -2.44 -2.08 21.87
C SER A 148 -1.56 -3.13 21.16
N PRO A 149 -0.32 -3.37 21.63
CA PRO A 149 0.60 -4.35 21.05
C PRO A 149 0.01 -5.76 20.82
N ASN A 150 -0.95 -6.16 21.65
CA ASN A 150 -1.59 -7.48 21.62
C ASN A 150 -3.09 -7.42 21.34
N ILE A 151 -3.57 -6.34 20.71
CA ILE A 151 -4.99 -6.20 20.37
C ILE A 151 -5.47 -7.40 19.53
N PRO A 152 -6.63 -8.01 19.83
CA PRO A 152 -7.16 -9.09 18.99
C PRO A 152 -7.38 -8.62 17.55
N LEU A 153 -7.01 -9.44 16.55
CA LEU A 153 -7.11 -9.07 15.13
C LEU A 153 -8.55 -8.75 14.69
N LYS A 154 -9.55 -9.39 15.33
CA LYS A 154 -10.97 -9.11 15.09
C LYS A 154 -11.37 -7.64 15.35
N GLU A 155 -10.63 -6.90 16.18
CA GLU A 155 -10.91 -5.48 16.43
C GLU A 155 -10.60 -4.60 15.21
N ALA A 156 -9.83 -5.12 14.23
CA ALA A 156 -9.68 -4.48 12.93
C ALA A 156 -10.93 -4.65 12.05
N PHE A 157 -11.87 -5.52 12.41
CA PHE A 157 -13.08 -5.85 11.64
C PHE A 157 -14.33 -5.87 12.54
N PRO A 158 -14.71 -4.72 13.13
CA PRO A 158 -15.83 -4.66 14.06
C PRO A 158 -17.14 -5.06 13.37
N SER A 159 -17.96 -5.83 14.08
CA SER A 159 -19.15 -6.50 13.52
C SER A 159 -20.27 -5.54 13.10
N ASP A 160 -20.27 -4.30 13.58
CA ASP A 160 -21.22 -3.25 13.24
C ASP A 160 -20.86 -2.50 11.94
N SER A 161 -19.68 -2.75 11.36
CA SER A 161 -19.27 -2.13 10.09
C SER A 161 -19.69 -2.99 8.89
N HIS A 162 -20.95 -2.87 8.49
CA HIS A 162 -21.59 -3.70 7.46
C HIS A 162 -20.97 -3.62 6.05
N HIS A 163 -20.10 -2.64 5.78
CA HIS A 163 -19.46 -2.43 4.47
C HIS A 163 -17.93 -2.41 4.52
N LEU A 164 -17.32 -2.78 5.66
CA LEU A 164 -15.87 -2.78 5.79
C LEU A 164 -15.21 -3.82 4.88
N LEU A 165 -15.78 -5.03 4.85
CA LEU A 165 -15.33 -6.15 4.03
C LEU A 165 -16.15 -6.27 2.74
N LYS A 166 -16.42 -5.14 2.09
CA LYS A 166 -17.07 -5.10 0.78
C LYS A 166 -16.10 -5.59 -0.30
N VAL A 167 -16.54 -6.61 -1.03
CA VAL A 167 -15.83 -7.13 -2.21
C VAL A 167 -16.22 -6.28 -3.42
N ARG A 168 -15.25 -5.61 -4.04
CA ARG A 168 -15.45 -4.67 -5.16
C ARG A 168 -15.31 -5.30 -6.53
N THR A 169 -14.59 -6.42 -6.60
CA THR A 169 -14.37 -7.19 -7.82
C THR A 169 -14.50 -8.66 -7.52
N GLU A 170 -14.99 -9.44 -8.48
CA GLU A 170 -15.08 -10.88 -8.36
C GLU A 170 -13.72 -11.47 -7.92
N PRO A 171 -13.66 -12.22 -6.80
CA PRO A 171 -12.40 -12.77 -6.30
C PRO A 171 -11.64 -13.57 -7.36
N GLY A 172 -10.34 -13.31 -7.50
CA GLY A 172 -9.46 -13.92 -8.50
C GLY A 172 -9.35 -13.17 -9.82
N THR A 173 -10.26 -12.24 -10.13
CA THR A 173 -10.34 -11.64 -11.47
C THR A 173 -9.46 -10.42 -11.66
N GLN A 174 -9.15 -9.67 -10.60
CA GLN A 174 -8.35 -8.45 -10.67
C GLN A 174 -7.45 -8.31 -9.45
N TYR A 175 -6.24 -7.81 -9.66
CA TYR A 175 -5.34 -7.43 -8.58
C TYR A 175 -5.80 -6.11 -7.94
N SER A 176 -5.87 -6.09 -6.62
CA SER A 176 -6.13 -4.93 -5.78
C SER A 176 -5.40 -5.10 -4.46
N TYR A 177 -4.31 -4.35 -4.26
CA TYR A 177 -3.48 -4.46 -3.05
C TYR A 177 -4.32 -4.25 -1.79
N SER A 178 -4.17 -5.14 -0.81
CA SER A 178 -4.94 -5.08 0.43
C SER A 178 -4.16 -5.47 1.68
N ASN A 179 -4.03 -4.53 2.62
CA ASN A 179 -3.54 -4.78 3.98
C ASN A 179 -4.56 -5.55 4.82
N MET A 180 -5.86 -5.26 4.64
CA MET A 180 -6.93 -6.03 5.27
C MET A 180 -6.81 -7.52 4.91
N GLY A 181 -6.56 -7.84 3.64
CA GLY A 181 -6.41 -9.23 3.19
C GLY A 181 -5.29 -9.99 3.90
N TYR A 182 -4.16 -9.36 4.17
CA TYR A 182 -3.07 -9.97 4.95
C TYR A 182 -3.38 -10.09 6.44
N THR A 183 -4.22 -9.21 6.98
CA THR A 183 -4.74 -9.34 8.34
C THR A 183 -5.70 -10.52 8.44
N LEU A 184 -6.54 -10.74 7.42
CA LEU A 184 -7.38 -11.94 7.31
C LEU A 184 -6.55 -13.22 7.17
N LEU A 185 -5.41 -13.21 6.45
CA LEU A 185 -4.50 -14.36 6.42
C LEU A 185 -3.98 -14.73 7.81
N ALA A 186 -3.60 -13.74 8.61
CA ALA A 186 -3.20 -13.98 10.00
C ALA A 186 -4.36 -14.53 10.84
N MET A 187 -5.58 -14.03 10.69
CA MET A 187 -6.75 -14.61 11.35
C MET A 187 -7.03 -16.06 10.89
N VAL A 188 -6.76 -16.39 9.63
CA VAL A 188 -6.82 -17.78 9.13
C VAL A 188 -5.77 -18.65 9.83
N ILE A 189 -4.53 -18.16 10.01
CA ILE A 189 -3.52 -18.86 10.81
C ILE A 189 -4.05 -19.13 12.22
N GLU A 190 -4.63 -18.13 12.89
CA GLU A 190 -5.20 -18.29 14.24
C GLU A 190 -6.33 -19.32 14.26
N ALA A 191 -7.23 -19.27 13.27
CA ALA A 191 -8.37 -20.17 13.17
C ALA A 191 -7.96 -21.65 12.97
N VAL A 192 -6.94 -21.92 12.16
CA VAL A 192 -6.53 -23.31 11.85
C VAL A 192 -5.52 -23.89 12.85
N THR A 193 -4.74 -23.04 13.52
CA THR A 193 -3.71 -23.49 14.47
C THR A 193 -4.14 -23.38 15.93
N ASN A 194 -5.17 -22.58 16.22
CA ASN A 194 -5.57 -22.18 17.56
C ASN A 194 -4.42 -21.53 18.37
N GLN A 195 -3.50 -20.87 17.66
CA GLN A 195 -2.37 -20.11 18.21
C GLN A 195 -2.40 -18.69 17.66
N ARG A 196 -1.88 -17.73 18.43
CA ARG A 196 -1.62 -16.39 17.89
C ARG A 196 -0.71 -16.49 16.67
N TYR A 197 -1.03 -15.75 15.61
CA TYR A 197 -0.27 -15.82 14.37
C TYR A 197 1.21 -15.47 14.59
N GLU A 198 1.51 -14.51 15.49
CA GLU A 198 2.89 -14.12 15.80
C GLU A 198 3.67 -15.32 16.38
N ALA A 199 3.11 -15.97 17.40
CA ALA A 199 3.74 -17.11 18.05
C ALA A 199 3.85 -18.32 17.11
N PHE A 200 2.85 -18.54 16.27
CA PHE A 200 2.90 -19.62 15.28
C PHE A 200 4.03 -19.38 14.28
N LEU A 201 4.09 -18.21 13.65
CA LEU A 201 5.10 -17.90 12.64
C LEU A 201 6.50 -17.85 13.22
N ASP A 202 6.69 -17.23 14.40
CA ASP A 202 8.01 -17.16 15.04
C ASP A 202 8.57 -18.57 15.33
N ASN A 203 7.74 -19.46 15.89
CA ASN A 203 8.20 -20.80 16.32
C ASN A 203 8.24 -21.84 15.20
N ASN A 204 7.27 -21.81 14.29
CA ASN A 204 7.07 -22.89 13.30
C ASN A 204 7.60 -22.51 11.91
N PHE A 205 7.90 -21.23 11.67
CA PHE A 205 8.42 -20.76 10.39
C PHE A 205 9.78 -20.08 10.53
N LEU A 206 9.92 -19.05 11.36
CA LEU A 206 11.18 -18.29 11.48
C LEU A 206 12.30 -19.11 12.14
N ALA A 207 12.01 -19.76 13.27
CA ALA A 207 13.02 -20.55 13.99
C ALA A 207 13.63 -21.70 13.17
N PRO A 208 12.85 -22.51 12.41
CA PRO A 208 13.41 -23.51 11.49
C PRO A 208 14.28 -22.93 10.37
N LEU A 209 14.04 -21.67 9.97
CA LEU A 209 14.86 -20.97 8.98
C LEU A 209 16.13 -20.35 9.59
N GLY A 210 16.32 -20.45 10.91
CA GLY A 210 17.43 -19.83 11.63
C GLY A 210 17.29 -18.30 11.76
N MET A 211 16.07 -17.78 11.68
CA MET A 211 15.77 -16.35 11.82
C MET A 211 15.42 -16.02 13.29
N HIS A 212 16.41 -16.10 14.18
CA HIS A 212 16.20 -16.02 15.62
C HIS A 212 16.12 -14.60 16.18
N ASP A 213 16.55 -13.60 15.42
CA ASP A 213 16.50 -12.18 15.76
C ASP A 213 15.33 -11.46 15.05
N SER A 214 14.52 -12.21 14.31
CA SER A 214 13.27 -11.77 13.70
C SER A 214 12.04 -12.11 14.54
N SER A 215 11.01 -11.26 14.50
CA SER A 215 9.73 -11.54 15.13
C SER A 215 8.56 -10.78 14.51
N PHE A 216 7.40 -11.43 14.46
CA PHE A 216 6.11 -10.78 14.16
C PHE A 216 5.50 -10.07 15.37
N ALA A 217 6.00 -10.29 16.58
CA ALA A 217 5.56 -9.60 17.77
C ALA A 217 5.86 -8.10 17.70
N PHE A 218 5.08 -7.31 18.45
CA PHE A 218 5.33 -5.88 18.54
C PHE A 218 6.59 -5.62 19.37
N ILE A 219 7.51 -4.87 18.78
CA ILE A 219 8.76 -4.43 19.40
C ILE A 219 8.81 -2.91 19.21
N SER A 220 9.26 -2.20 20.23
CA SER A 220 9.41 -0.75 20.20
C SER A 220 10.78 -0.34 20.76
N GLN A 221 11.14 0.92 20.60
CA GLN A 221 12.38 1.49 21.12
C GLN A 221 12.27 1.79 22.62
N GLU A 222 11.05 1.90 23.15
CA GLU A 222 10.77 2.26 24.54
C GLU A 222 9.56 1.52 25.12
N GLY A 223 9.39 1.64 26.44
CA GLY A 223 8.28 1.03 27.16
C GLY A 223 8.44 -0.47 27.43
N GLN A 224 7.32 -1.15 27.69
CA GLN A 224 7.30 -2.57 28.06
C GLN A 224 7.83 -3.51 26.95
N PHE A 225 7.74 -3.09 25.69
CA PHE A 225 8.15 -3.86 24.51
C PHE A 225 9.48 -3.36 23.94
N ALA A 226 10.29 -2.68 24.77
CA ALA A 226 11.57 -2.12 24.35
C ALA A 226 12.56 -3.22 23.97
N ASP A 227 13.17 -3.10 22.80
CA ASP A 227 14.37 -3.85 22.42
C ASP A 227 15.51 -2.86 22.16
N PRO A 228 16.64 -2.94 22.90
CA PRO A 228 17.75 -2.02 22.72
C PRO A 228 18.44 -2.16 21.36
N LEU A 229 18.23 -3.27 20.63
CA LEU A 229 18.74 -3.46 19.28
C LEU A 229 17.80 -2.93 18.20
N LEU A 230 16.60 -2.44 18.53
CA LEU A 230 15.73 -1.82 17.53
C LEU A 230 16.21 -0.39 17.23
N ALA A 231 16.52 -0.11 15.97
CA ALA A 231 16.89 1.24 15.54
C ALA A 231 15.76 2.24 15.82
N MET A 232 16.10 3.50 16.07
CA MET A 232 15.11 4.58 16.10
C MET A 232 14.64 4.89 14.68
N GLY A 233 13.33 4.97 14.46
CA GLY A 233 12.76 5.41 13.20
C GLY A 233 12.77 6.93 13.06
N TYR A 234 12.77 7.43 11.83
CA TYR A 234 12.81 8.87 11.56
C TYR A 234 11.91 9.26 10.39
N HIS A 235 11.22 10.40 10.50
CA HIS A 235 10.60 11.11 9.39
C HIS A 235 11.55 12.18 8.82
N GLU A 236 11.08 13.01 7.89
CA GLU A 236 11.86 14.11 7.34
C GLU A 236 12.44 15.00 8.46
N ASN A 237 13.59 15.61 8.17
CA ASN A 237 14.32 16.47 9.11
C ASN A 237 14.73 15.76 10.41
N ASN A 238 14.95 14.44 10.35
CA ASN A 238 15.38 13.61 11.48
C ASN A 238 14.42 13.67 12.68
N ILE A 239 13.12 13.86 12.43
CA ILE A 239 12.09 13.80 13.47
C ILE A 239 11.96 12.33 13.91
N ALA A 240 12.37 12.04 15.15
CA ALA A 240 12.29 10.69 15.69
C ALA A 240 10.84 10.19 15.77
N GLN A 241 10.64 8.94 15.36
CA GLN A 241 9.34 8.28 15.32
C GLN A 241 9.43 6.93 16.03
N ILE A 242 8.82 6.87 17.21
CA ILE A 242 8.68 5.64 17.98
C ILE A 242 7.68 4.71 17.29
N ALA A 243 7.96 3.42 17.31
CA ALA A 243 7.06 2.40 16.79
C ALA A 243 5.73 2.40 17.57
N VAL A 244 4.62 2.37 16.83
CA VAL A 244 3.26 2.33 17.40
C VAL A 244 2.53 1.07 16.96
N PRO A 245 1.70 0.47 17.83
CA PRO A 245 0.86 -0.67 17.44
C PRO A 245 -0.18 -0.25 16.40
N GLY A 246 -0.60 -1.19 15.55
CA GLY A 246 -1.61 -0.96 14.52
C GLY A 246 -2.66 -2.07 14.46
N TYR A 247 -3.85 -1.74 13.93
CA TYR A 247 -4.94 -2.71 13.73
C TYR A 247 -4.55 -3.76 12.68
N LEU A 248 -4.04 -3.32 11.52
CA LEU A 248 -3.64 -4.21 10.42
C LEU A 248 -2.17 -4.65 10.54
N ARG A 249 -1.69 -4.88 11.77
CA ARG A 249 -0.28 -5.24 12.04
C ARG A 249 0.25 -6.44 11.24
N PRO A 250 -0.51 -7.50 10.87
CA PRO A 250 0.04 -8.59 10.08
C PRO A 250 0.50 -8.17 8.67
N ALA A 251 0.03 -7.01 8.20
CA ALA A 251 0.40 -6.48 6.89
C ALA A 251 1.74 -5.73 6.89
N GLY A 252 2.27 -5.31 8.05
CA GLY A 252 3.45 -4.43 8.09
C GLY A 252 4.33 -4.49 9.34
N GLN A 253 3.90 -5.20 10.39
CA GLN A 253 4.68 -5.41 11.60
C GLN A 253 5.52 -6.67 11.47
N PHE A 254 6.81 -6.45 11.21
CA PHE A 254 7.84 -7.47 11.31
C PHE A 254 9.14 -6.76 11.64
N THR A 255 9.82 -7.26 12.66
CA THR A 255 11.13 -6.78 13.09
C THR A 255 12.15 -7.83 12.68
N THR A 256 13.25 -7.42 12.08
CA THR A 256 14.27 -8.34 11.59
C THR A 256 15.65 -7.70 11.55
N THR A 257 16.69 -8.53 11.42
CA THR A 257 18.05 -8.10 11.08
C THR A 257 18.35 -8.38 9.61
N ALA A 258 19.42 -7.79 9.09
CA ALA A 258 19.90 -8.09 7.75
C ALA A 258 20.39 -9.54 7.61
N ALA A 259 21.00 -10.10 8.66
CA ALA A 259 21.44 -11.50 8.69
C ALA A 259 20.28 -12.50 8.56
N ASP A 260 19.18 -12.28 9.30
CA ASP A 260 18.01 -13.14 9.23
C ASP A 260 17.31 -13.03 7.86
N MET A 261 17.25 -11.84 7.29
CA MET A 261 16.75 -11.66 5.92
C MET A 261 17.65 -12.34 4.88
N ALA A 262 18.95 -12.51 5.13
CA ALA A 262 19.81 -13.32 4.28
C ALA A 262 19.44 -14.80 4.32
N ASN A 263 19.06 -15.33 5.49
CA ASN A 263 18.52 -16.69 5.62
C ASN A 263 17.19 -16.85 4.88
N PHE A 264 16.30 -15.87 4.98
CA PHE A 264 15.05 -15.85 4.21
C PHE A 264 15.28 -15.81 2.70
N ILE A 265 16.22 -14.97 2.22
CA ILE A 265 16.57 -14.92 0.79
C ILE A 265 17.13 -16.26 0.33
N LYS A 266 18.04 -16.88 1.09
CA LYS A 266 18.55 -18.23 0.77
C LYS A 266 17.40 -19.23 0.67
N PHE A 267 16.53 -19.29 1.66
CA PHE A 267 15.37 -20.16 1.66
C PHE A 267 14.56 -20.04 0.35
N LEU A 268 14.30 -18.81 -0.10
CA LEU A 268 13.59 -18.55 -1.37
C LEU A 268 14.41 -18.96 -2.61
N LEU A 269 15.71 -18.64 -2.66
CA LEU A 269 16.59 -18.99 -3.78
C LEU A 269 16.79 -20.51 -3.91
N TYR A 270 16.71 -21.26 -2.81
CA TYR A 270 16.87 -22.70 -2.76
C TYR A 270 15.54 -23.46 -2.69
N GLU A 271 14.51 -22.94 -3.37
CA GLU A 271 13.22 -23.61 -3.61
C GLU A 271 12.44 -23.97 -2.34
N GLY A 272 12.55 -23.16 -1.29
CA GLY A 272 11.79 -23.35 -0.06
C GLY A 272 12.22 -24.59 0.72
N LYS A 273 13.51 -24.92 0.69
CA LYS A 273 14.08 -26.06 1.42
C LYS A 273 14.79 -25.60 2.70
N VAL A 274 14.67 -26.42 3.74
CA VAL A 274 15.41 -26.31 5.00
C VAL A 274 16.18 -27.62 5.19
N ASP A 275 17.49 -27.54 5.42
CA ASP A 275 18.39 -28.71 5.50
C ASP A 275 18.24 -29.73 4.36
N GLY A 276 18.02 -29.21 3.14
CA GLY A 276 17.83 -30.01 1.93
C GLY A 276 16.45 -30.66 1.77
N LYS A 277 15.56 -30.52 2.77
CA LYS A 277 14.18 -31.04 2.73
C LYS A 277 13.20 -29.94 2.32
N SER A 278 12.21 -30.30 1.51
CA SER A 278 11.13 -29.37 1.17
C SER A 278 10.38 -28.93 2.42
N PHE A 279 10.20 -27.63 2.56
CA PHE A 279 9.42 -27.00 3.61
C PHE A 279 8.17 -26.30 3.06
N ILE A 280 8.16 -26.09 1.74
CA ILE A 280 7.06 -25.57 0.92
C ILE A 280 6.93 -26.46 -0.31
N ASN A 281 5.72 -26.60 -0.85
CA ASN A 281 5.50 -27.30 -2.10
C ASN A 281 6.25 -26.60 -3.26
N PRO A 282 7.12 -27.31 -4.02
CA PRO A 282 7.82 -26.75 -5.17
C PRO A 282 6.91 -26.08 -6.21
N GLU A 283 5.66 -26.54 -6.36
CA GLU A 283 4.70 -25.90 -7.25
C GLU A 283 4.33 -24.48 -6.78
N HIS A 284 4.14 -24.29 -5.48
CA HIS A 284 3.83 -22.97 -4.91
C HIS A 284 5.04 -22.04 -5.00
N MET A 285 6.26 -22.56 -4.86
CA MET A 285 7.49 -21.79 -5.06
C MET A 285 7.61 -21.21 -6.48
N LYS A 286 7.12 -21.93 -7.50
CA LYS A 286 7.09 -21.44 -8.89
C LYS A 286 6.04 -20.36 -9.13
N ARG A 287 5.06 -20.21 -8.22
CA ARG A 287 3.94 -19.26 -8.33
C ARG A 287 4.12 -18.02 -7.45
N LEU A 288 5.29 -17.79 -6.85
CA LEU A 288 5.51 -16.66 -5.96
C LEU A 288 5.35 -15.29 -6.65
N THR A 289 5.61 -15.21 -7.95
CA THR A 289 5.53 -13.99 -8.77
C THR A 289 4.52 -14.07 -9.91
N THR A 290 3.97 -15.24 -10.21
CA THR A 290 3.06 -15.44 -11.34
C THR A 290 1.63 -15.20 -10.89
N PRO A 291 0.93 -14.21 -11.48
CA PRO A 291 -0.51 -14.05 -11.24
C PRO A 291 -1.25 -15.32 -11.63
N LEU A 292 -2.25 -15.70 -10.84
CA LEU A 292 -2.96 -16.96 -11.08
C LEU A 292 -4.03 -16.82 -12.17
N ASN A 293 -5.07 -16.03 -11.89
CA ASN A 293 -6.30 -16.01 -12.71
C ASN A 293 -6.79 -14.59 -13.05
N THR A 294 -5.95 -13.56 -12.88
CA THR A 294 -6.39 -12.19 -13.18
C THR A 294 -6.71 -12.04 -14.66
N LYS A 295 -7.70 -11.19 -15.01
CA LYS A 295 -8.06 -10.92 -16.41
C LYS A 295 -6.87 -10.38 -17.21
N ALA A 296 -6.02 -9.57 -16.59
CA ALA A 296 -4.77 -9.09 -17.20
C ALA A 296 -3.82 -10.25 -17.55
N HIS A 297 -3.68 -11.22 -16.64
CA HIS A 297 -2.86 -12.41 -16.89
C HIS A 297 -3.44 -13.30 -17.99
N LEU A 298 -4.75 -13.56 -17.95
CA LEU A 298 -5.45 -14.32 -18.99
C LEU A 298 -5.39 -13.64 -20.36
N ALA A 299 -5.27 -12.31 -20.40
CA ALA A 299 -5.04 -11.54 -21.62
C ALA A 299 -3.57 -11.54 -22.10
N GLY A 300 -2.68 -12.28 -21.42
CA GLY A 300 -1.30 -12.54 -21.83
C GLY A 300 -0.23 -11.75 -21.07
N LEU A 301 -0.58 -10.95 -20.06
CA LEU A 301 0.42 -10.22 -19.27
C LEU A 301 1.10 -11.15 -18.25
N SER A 302 2.40 -11.33 -18.38
CA SER A 302 3.19 -12.19 -17.48
C SER A 302 3.66 -11.50 -16.21
N ILE A 303 3.75 -10.16 -16.21
CA ILE A 303 4.08 -9.38 -15.02
C ILE A 303 2.85 -9.15 -14.14
N GLY A 304 3.08 -9.05 -12.83
CA GLY A 304 2.04 -8.83 -11.83
C GLY A 304 2.50 -9.31 -10.46
N HIS A 305 1.56 -9.64 -9.59
CA HIS A 305 1.81 -10.20 -8.27
C HIS A 305 1.38 -11.67 -8.21
N GLY A 306 2.23 -12.53 -7.66
CA GLY A 306 1.93 -13.95 -7.39
C GLY A 306 1.58 -14.17 -5.93
N LEU A 307 1.92 -15.35 -5.39
CA LEU A 307 1.57 -15.72 -4.02
C LEU A 307 2.28 -14.91 -2.92
N ALA A 308 3.39 -14.23 -3.21
CA ALA A 308 4.15 -13.50 -2.18
C ALA A 308 4.90 -12.26 -2.70
N PHE A 309 5.13 -12.16 -4.01
CA PHE A 309 5.96 -11.11 -4.59
C PHE A 309 5.40 -10.60 -5.92
N ALA A 310 5.82 -9.40 -6.29
CA ALA A 310 5.64 -8.88 -7.65
C ALA A 310 6.83 -9.24 -8.54
N ASN A 311 6.56 -9.57 -9.81
CA ASN A 311 7.58 -9.58 -10.86
C ASN A 311 7.84 -8.14 -11.33
N ARG A 312 9.06 -7.65 -11.12
CA ARG A 312 9.46 -6.26 -11.36
C ARG A 312 10.47 -6.18 -12.50
N ASP A 313 10.09 -5.49 -13.57
CA ASP A 313 10.98 -5.09 -14.66
C ASP A 313 11.50 -3.66 -14.44
N ARG A 314 12.68 -3.54 -13.84
CA ARG A 314 13.29 -2.26 -13.44
C ARG A 314 14.80 -2.32 -13.63
N HIS A 315 15.42 -1.20 -13.97
CA HIS A 315 16.88 -1.11 -14.18
C HIS A 315 17.44 -2.16 -15.16
N ASN A 316 16.65 -2.49 -16.20
CA ASN A 316 16.98 -3.50 -17.22
C ASN A 316 17.03 -4.95 -16.73
N VAL A 317 16.56 -5.26 -15.53
CA VAL A 317 16.54 -6.61 -14.97
C VAL A 317 15.11 -7.00 -14.56
N LEU A 318 14.86 -8.31 -14.47
CA LEU A 318 13.60 -8.88 -13.96
C LEU A 318 13.86 -9.47 -12.59
N GLY A 319 13.16 -8.99 -11.58
CA GLY A 319 13.34 -9.43 -10.20
C GLY A 319 12.03 -9.74 -9.50
N MET A 320 12.08 -10.72 -8.60
CA MET A 320 11.04 -10.98 -7.61
C MET A 320 11.23 -10.00 -6.45
N CYS A 321 10.46 -8.92 -6.38
CA CYS A 321 10.68 -7.89 -5.37
C CYS A 321 9.42 -7.53 -4.57
N HIS A 322 9.64 -7.05 -3.34
CA HIS A 322 8.59 -6.48 -2.49
C HIS A 322 9.13 -5.26 -1.71
N PRO A 323 8.54 -4.06 -1.86
CA PRO A 323 8.89 -2.89 -1.04
C PRO A 323 8.16 -2.92 0.31
N GLY A 324 8.66 -2.20 1.29
CA GLY A 324 8.00 -2.00 2.57
C GLY A 324 8.23 -0.61 3.12
N THR A 325 7.17 -0.03 3.67
CA THR A 325 7.19 1.25 4.38
C THR A 325 6.33 1.10 5.63
N THR A 326 6.80 1.67 6.73
CA THR A 326 6.02 1.92 7.95
C THR A 326 6.54 3.22 8.59
N PHE A 327 5.88 3.71 9.63
CA PHE A 327 6.24 4.98 10.26
C PHE A 327 7.71 5.01 10.67
N GLY A 328 8.50 5.85 9.98
CA GLY A 328 9.92 6.04 10.24
C GLY A 328 10.87 5.00 9.65
N PHE A 329 10.37 4.04 8.85
CA PHE A 329 11.20 2.97 8.26
C PHE A 329 10.80 2.64 6.82
N ARG A 330 11.80 2.27 6.02
CA ARG A 330 11.62 1.67 4.69
C ARG A 330 12.47 0.42 4.53
N ALA A 331 12.02 -0.51 3.72
CA ALA A 331 12.77 -1.71 3.39
C ALA A 331 12.47 -2.17 1.97
N TYR A 332 13.38 -2.98 1.44
CA TYR A 332 13.22 -3.59 0.13
C TYR A 332 13.89 -4.95 0.11
N ILE A 333 13.20 -5.94 -0.46
CA ILE A 333 13.77 -7.24 -0.77
C ILE A 333 13.62 -7.48 -2.27
N CYS A 334 14.68 -7.96 -2.93
CA CYS A 334 14.57 -8.43 -4.30
C CYS A 334 15.50 -9.60 -4.61
N LEU A 335 14.98 -10.55 -5.39
CA LEU A 335 15.65 -11.81 -5.71
C LEU A 335 15.67 -12.05 -7.23
N PHE A 336 16.71 -12.75 -7.67
CA PHE A 336 16.97 -13.18 -9.04
C PHE A 336 17.22 -14.69 -9.03
N PRO A 337 16.14 -15.52 -8.99
CA PRO A 337 16.24 -16.95 -8.77
C PRO A 337 17.09 -17.70 -9.80
N ASP A 338 17.05 -17.29 -11.07
CA ASP A 338 17.82 -17.90 -12.17
C ASP A 338 19.33 -17.75 -11.97
N GLU A 339 19.76 -16.66 -11.32
CA GLU A 339 21.16 -16.39 -11.01
C GLU A 339 21.58 -16.80 -9.60
N LYS A 340 20.62 -17.26 -8.77
CA LYS A 340 20.81 -17.52 -7.33
C LYS A 340 21.42 -16.31 -6.60
N LYS A 341 20.88 -15.13 -6.90
CA LYS A 341 21.29 -13.85 -6.29
C LYS A 341 20.11 -13.12 -5.68
N GLY A 342 20.37 -12.28 -4.69
CA GLY A 342 19.34 -11.42 -4.10
C GLY A 342 19.92 -10.43 -3.11
N PHE A 343 19.11 -9.44 -2.74
CA PHE A 343 19.48 -8.47 -1.72
C PHE A 343 18.27 -8.05 -0.89
N PHE A 344 18.58 -7.58 0.31
CA PHE A 344 17.67 -6.91 1.21
C PHE A 344 18.35 -5.66 1.75
N TYR A 345 17.58 -4.59 1.94
CA TYR A 345 18.01 -3.47 2.77
C TYR A 345 16.84 -2.92 3.59
N ALA A 346 17.17 -2.33 4.75
CA ALA A 346 16.25 -1.58 5.58
C ALA A 346 16.89 -0.25 6.00
N ILE A 347 16.09 0.81 6.01
CA ILE A 347 16.45 2.20 6.28
C ILE A 347 15.57 2.67 7.43
N ASN A 348 16.16 3.27 8.46
CA ASN A 348 15.41 3.85 9.57
C ASN A 348 15.01 5.30 9.28
N THR A 349 14.58 5.57 8.04
CA THR A 349 14.09 6.89 7.65
C THR A 349 13.03 6.75 6.57
N ASP A 350 11.88 7.37 6.81
CA ASP A 350 10.79 7.54 5.86
C ASP A 350 10.74 9.02 5.44
N ASN A 351 11.40 9.33 4.32
CA ASN A 351 11.51 10.67 3.74
C ASN A 351 10.85 10.66 2.36
N GLU A 352 9.77 11.42 2.19
CA GLU A 352 8.98 11.42 0.95
C GLU A 352 9.70 12.03 -0.25
N THR A 353 10.79 12.77 -0.04
CA THR A 353 11.57 13.41 -1.11
C THR A 353 12.76 12.59 -1.59
N ALA A 354 13.09 11.50 -0.90
CA ALA A 354 14.28 10.68 -1.19
C ALA A 354 14.08 9.76 -2.41
N ASP A 355 15.11 9.64 -3.25
CA ASP A 355 15.17 8.72 -4.38
C ASP A 355 15.73 7.35 -3.97
N TYR A 356 14.84 6.49 -3.47
CA TYR A 356 15.18 5.13 -3.05
C TYR A 356 15.59 4.19 -4.21
N GLU A 357 15.29 4.54 -5.47
CA GLU A 357 15.71 3.72 -6.62
C GLU A 357 17.23 3.71 -6.80
N LYS A 358 17.95 4.68 -6.20
CA LYS A 358 19.42 4.68 -6.16
C LYS A 358 19.98 3.46 -5.44
N PHE A 359 19.36 3.03 -4.34
CA PHE A 359 19.75 1.80 -3.64
C PHE A 359 19.46 0.56 -4.48
N ASN A 360 18.28 0.49 -5.11
CA ASN A 360 17.91 -0.63 -5.97
C ASN A 360 18.94 -0.80 -7.11
N LYS A 361 19.27 0.31 -7.78
CA LYS A 361 20.28 0.31 -8.85
C LYS A 361 21.67 -0.08 -8.34
N LEU A 362 22.07 0.43 -7.16
CA LEU A 362 23.35 0.08 -6.54
C LEU A 362 23.45 -1.43 -6.30
N PHE A 363 22.49 -2.03 -5.59
CA PHE A 363 22.54 -3.46 -5.28
C PHE A 363 22.44 -4.36 -6.52
N ILE A 364 21.63 -3.97 -7.52
CA ILE A 364 21.56 -4.68 -8.81
C ILE A 364 22.93 -4.66 -9.51
N ASN A 365 23.61 -3.52 -9.52
CA ASN A 365 24.94 -3.39 -10.12
C ASN A 365 25.99 -4.18 -9.33
N THR A 366 26.00 -4.09 -8.00
CA THR A 366 26.92 -4.86 -7.14
C THR A 366 26.80 -6.36 -7.41
N LEU A 367 25.56 -6.87 -7.52
CA LEU A 367 25.33 -8.28 -7.80
C LEU A 367 25.59 -8.67 -9.26
N SER A 368 25.88 -7.71 -10.14
CA SER A 368 26.12 -7.93 -11.56
C SER A 368 25.02 -8.79 -12.19
N ILE A 369 23.76 -8.40 -11.96
CA ILE A 369 22.58 -9.09 -12.50
C ILE A 369 22.56 -8.96 -14.01
N SER A 370 22.24 -10.05 -14.69
CA SER A 370 22.18 -10.10 -16.15
C SER A 370 21.02 -9.23 -16.66
N THR A 371 21.28 -8.46 -17.70
CA THR A 371 20.23 -7.66 -18.33
C THR A 371 19.19 -8.56 -18.99
N ALA A 372 17.91 -8.28 -18.71
CA ALA A 372 16.81 -9.00 -19.32
C ALA A 372 16.71 -8.65 -20.82
N PRO A 373 16.40 -9.64 -21.66
CA PRO A 373 16.20 -9.42 -23.09
C PRO A 373 15.03 -8.48 -23.33
N ILE A 374 15.14 -7.66 -24.37
CA ILE A 374 14.04 -6.79 -24.80
C ILE A 374 13.05 -7.65 -25.59
N LEU A 375 11.79 -7.59 -25.19
CA LEU A 375 10.67 -8.15 -25.93
C LEU A 375 10.37 -7.21 -27.10
N GLU A 376 10.64 -7.70 -28.31
CA GLU A 376 10.38 -6.99 -29.54
C GLU A 376 8.92 -7.17 -29.99
N PRO A 377 8.38 -6.24 -30.81
CA PRO A 377 7.06 -6.41 -31.40
C PRO A 377 6.94 -7.69 -32.23
N THR A 378 5.94 -8.50 -31.91
CA THR A 378 5.65 -9.77 -32.58
C THR A 378 4.17 -9.83 -32.94
N GLY A 379 3.86 -9.92 -34.23
CA GLY A 379 2.50 -10.17 -34.70
C GLY A 379 1.72 -8.93 -35.15
N LYS A 380 0.39 -9.08 -35.22
CA LYS A 380 -0.51 -8.08 -35.78
C LYS A 380 -0.70 -6.92 -34.80
N LYS A 381 -0.53 -5.69 -35.29
CA LYS A 381 -0.82 -4.46 -34.53
C LYS A 381 -2.32 -4.14 -34.63
N SER A 382 -2.92 -3.75 -33.52
CA SER A 382 -4.31 -3.27 -33.46
C SER A 382 -4.37 -1.75 -33.68
N ALA A 383 -5.55 -1.23 -34.05
CA ALA A 383 -5.72 0.20 -34.29
C ALA A 383 -5.69 0.98 -32.97
N LEU A 384 -4.60 1.70 -32.70
CA LEU A 384 -4.41 2.52 -31.49
C LEU A 384 -5.48 3.61 -31.30
N SER A 385 -6.12 4.04 -32.39
CA SER A 385 -7.19 5.06 -32.35
C SER A 385 -8.37 4.63 -31.46
N SER A 386 -8.67 3.33 -31.40
CA SER A 386 -9.75 2.78 -30.56
C SER A 386 -9.45 2.87 -29.06
N LEU A 387 -8.17 2.93 -28.69
CA LEU A 387 -7.71 2.97 -27.30
C LEU A 387 -7.70 4.39 -26.73
N LYS A 388 -7.83 5.42 -27.56
CA LYS A 388 -7.84 6.82 -27.11
C LYS A 388 -9.00 7.09 -26.16
N GLY A 389 -8.75 7.85 -25.11
CA GLY A 389 -9.78 8.26 -24.15
C GLY A 389 -9.28 8.35 -22.72
N ILE A 390 -10.21 8.57 -21.81
CA ILE A 390 -9.98 8.69 -20.36
C ILE A 390 -10.24 7.34 -19.71
N TYR A 391 -9.41 6.97 -18.74
CA TYR A 391 -9.56 5.75 -17.96
C TYR A 391 -9.45 6.04 -16.46
N LEU A 392 -10.32 5.42 -15.68
CA LEU A 392 -10.35 5.53 -14.21
C LEU A 392 -9.80 4.27 -13.56
N LEU A 393 -9.18 4.41 -12.40
CA LEU A 393 -8.72 3.26 -11.60
C LEU A 393 -9.90 2.33 -11.27
N SER A 394 -9.77 1.05 -11.57
CA SER A 394 -10.83 0.05 -11.40
C SER A 394 -10.21 -1.31 -11.03
N PRO A 395 -10.41 -1.82 -9.80
CA PRO A 395 -11.09 -1.15 -8.69
C PRO A 395 -10.20 -0.07 -8.06
N ASN A 396 -10.84 0.94 -7.47
CA ASN A 396 -10.22 1.70 -6.40
C ASN A 396 -10.14 0.81 -5.14
N ASN A 397 -9.02 0.85 -4.43
CA ASN A 397 -8.79 0.01 -3.25
C ASN A 397 -8.89 0.77 -1.92
N MET A 398 -9.34 2.02 -1.90
CA MET A 398 -9.56 2.80 -0.68
C MET A 398 -10.87 3.60 -0.81
N ALA A 399 -11.96 3.08 -0.26
CA ALA A 399 -13.29 3.70 -0.34
C ALA A 399 -13.29 5.21 -0.04
N GLU A 400 -12.60 5.63 1.03
CA GLU A 400 -12.57 7.02 1.47
C GLU A 400 -11.85 7.98 0.50
N PHE A 401 -11.13 7.46 -0.50
CA PHE A 401 -10.45 8.24 -1.53
C PHE A 401 -11.02 8.03 -2.94
N GLU A 402 -12.03 7.19 -3.11
CA GLU A 402 -12.55 6.82 -4.44
C GLU A 402 -12.98 8.03 -5.28
N PHE A 403 -13.67 9.00 -4.67
CA PHE A 403 -14.08 10.23 -5.35
C PHE A 403 -12.88 11.10 -5.74
N ILE A 404 -11.90 11.24 -4.84
CA ILE A 404 -10.70 12.04 -5.07
C ILE A 404 -9.83 11.38 -6.16
N ASP A 405 -9.66 10.06 -6.11
CA ASP A 405 -8.94 9.29 -7.13
C ASP A 405 -9.62 9.36 -8.50
N MET A 406 -10.95 9.29 -8.55
CA MET A 406 -11.69 9.51 -9.81
C MET A 406 -11.36 10.89 -10.41
N LEU A 407 -11.29 11.92 -9.57
CA LEU A 407 -11.05 13.29 -10.02
C LEU A 407 -9.61 13.52 -10.48
N PHE A 408 -8.62 12.94 -9.80
CA PHE A 408 -7.21 13.33 -9.93
C PHE A 408 -6.23 12.21 -10.27
N ASN A 409 -6.65 10.95 -10.22
CA ASN A 409 -5.82 9.75 -10.47
C ASN A 409 -6.28 8.97 -11.72
N PHE A 410 -7.01 9.64 -12.61
CA PHE A 410 -7.31 9.10 -13.94
C PHE A 410 -6.09 9.19 -14.85
N ILE A 411 -6.08 8.35 -15.87
CA ILE A 411 -5.13 8.42 -16.98
C ILE A 411 -5.88 8.77 -18.27
N TRP A 412 -5.15 9.29 -19.26
CA TRP A 412 -5.68 9.38 -20.60
C TRP A 412 -4.67 8.88 -21.62
N LEU A 413 -5.19 8.19 -22.62
CA LEU A 413 -4.40 7.58 -23.67
C LEU A 413 -4.53 8.42 -24.94
N GLU A 414 -3.39 8.83 -25.47
CA GLU A 414 -3.26 9.52 -26.75
C GLU A 414 -2.41 8.68 -27.70
N GLN A 415 -2.57 8.88 -29.00
CA GLN A 415 -1.68 8.27 -29.99
C GLN A 415 -0.65 9.30 -30.42
N SER A 416 0.62 8.90 -30.41
CA SER A 416 1.72 9.67 -30.98
C SER A 416 2.48 8.77 -31.95
N ASN A 417 2.33 9.02 -33.25
CA ASN A 417 2.87 8.17 -34.32
C ASN A 417 2.39 6.70 -34.17
N GLU A 418 3.33 5.76 -34.08
CA GLU A 418 3.08 4.34 -33.83
C GLU A 418 3.08 3.94 -32.34
N GLN A 419 3.11 4.91 -31.43
CA GLN A 419 3.14 4.69 -29.99
C GLN A 419 1.85 5.16 -29.33
N LEU A 420 1.52 4.51 -28.21
CA LEU A 420 0.47 4.94 -27.31
C LEU A 420 1.11 5.72 -26.15
N LEU A 421 0.67 6.95 -25.94
CA LEU A 421 1.12 7.81 -24.87
C LEU A 421 0.13 7.71 -23.72
N MET A 422 0.57 7.20 -22.58
CA MET A 422 -0.21 7.16 -21.34
C MET A 422 0.19 8.34 -20.48
N LYS A 423 -0.75 9.25 -20.27
CA LYS A 423 -0.56 10.48 -19.51
C LYS A 423 -1.33 10.43 -18.19
N SER A 424 -0.86 11.20 -17.22
CA SER A 424 -1.49 11.34 -15.91
C SER A 424 -1.22 12.73 -15.34
N LEU A 425 -1.99 13.15 -14.34
CA LEU A 425 -1.74 14.41 -13.63
C LEU A 425 -0.57 14.30 -12.63
N GLN A 426 -0.24 13.08 -12.18
CA GLN A 426 0.63 12.83 -11.04
C GLN A 426 2.01 12.26 -11.41
N SER A 427 2.20 11.83 -12.65
CA SER A 427 3.42 11.14 -13.08
C SER A 427 3.78 11.51 -14.51
N ALA A 428 5.06 11.42 -14.82
CA ALA A 428 5.58 11.63 -16.16
C ALA A 428 4.94 10.68 -17.19
N ASP A 429 4.79 11.18 -18.41
CA ASP A 429 4.20 10.45 -19.52
C ASP A 429 4.95 9.14 -19.80
N LYS A 430 4.20 8.05 -19.96
CA LYS A 430 4.73 6.75 -20.38
C LYS A 430 4.51 6.57 -21.87
N ARG A 431 5.58 6.23 -22.60
CA ARG A 431 5.51 5.86 -24.01
C ARG A 431 5.42 4.35 -24.13
N LEU A 432 4.34 3.86 -24.74
CA LEU A 432 4.06 2.45 -24.89
C LEU A 432 4.22 2.02 -26.35
N ILE A 433 5.08 1.04 -26.58
CA ILE A 433 5.27 0.35 -27.85
C ILE A 433 4.33 -0.86 -27.87
N GLN A 434 3.58 -1.03 -28.95
CA GLN A 434 2.74 -2.19 -29.14
C GLN A 434 3.58 -3.44 -29.43
N ILE A 435 3.43 -4.48 -28.60
CA ILE A 435 4.10 -5.77 -28.78
C ILE A 435 3.27 -6.67 -29.67
N ASN A 436 1.97 -6.80 -29.39
CA ASN A 436 1.01 -7.55 -30.21
C ASN A 436 -0.37 -6.89 -30.11
N GLU A 437 -1.45 -7.59 -30.49
CA GLU A 437 -2.81 -7.03 -30.51
C GLU A 437 -3.23 -6.39 -29.16
N ASN A 438 -2.84 -7.00 -28.04
CA ASN A 438 -3.27 -6.63 -26.68
C ASN A 438 -2.13 -6.15 -25.78
N LEU A 439 -0.89 -6.57 -26.02
CA LEU A 439 0.26 -6.30 -25.17
C LEU A 439 1.03 -5.06 -25.60
N PHE A 440 1.47 -4.31 -24.61
CA PHE A 440 2.27 -3.10 -24.76
C PHE A 440 3.47 -3.15 -23.82
N ARG A 441 4.57 -2.54 -24.27
CA ARG A 441 5.80 -2.37 -23.49
C ARG A 441 6.11 -0.89 -23.35
N ASP A 442 6.26 -0.43 -22.13
CA ASP A 442 6.84 0.89 -21.84
C ASP A 442 8.29 0.89 -22.31
N VAL A 443 8.71 1.96 -23.01
CA VAL A 443 10.05 2.09 -23.59
C VAL A 443 11.19 1.86 -22.57
N ASN A 444 10.94 2.09 -21.29
CA ASN A 444 11.90 1.88 -20.20
C ASN A 444 11.83 0.47 -19.57
N ARG A 445 11.08 -0.44 -20.18
CA ARG A 445 10.90 -1.84 -19.76
C ARG A 445 11.47 -2.80 -20.78
N ARG A 446 11.80 -3.99 -20.33
CA ARG A 446 12.31 -5.10 -21.13
C ARG A 446 11.18 -6.02 -21.61
N GLN A 447 10.18 -6.30 -20.80
CA GLN A 447 9.06 -7.19 -21.07
C GLN A 447 7.76 -6.42 -21.32
N ALA A 448 6.71 -7.12 -21.78
CA ALA A 448 5.37 -6.56 -21.84
C ALA A 448 5.00 -6.01 -20.45
N SER A 449 4.62 -4.73 -20.41
CA SER A 449 4.35 -4.02 -19.16
C SER A 449 2.91 -3.57 -19.00
N HIS A 450 2.13 -3.60 -20.08
CA HIS A 450 0.70 -3.33 -20.03
C HIS A 450 -0.04 -4.28 -20.96
N VAL A 451 -1.31 -4.52 -20.65
CA VAL A 451 -2.24 -5.27 -21.49
C VAL A 451 -3.55 -4.51 -21.60
N VAL A 452 -4.15 -4.57 -22.79
CA VAL A 452 -5.51 -4.11 -23.04
C VAL A 452 -6.40 -5.32 -23.23
N TYR A 453 -7.57 -5.30 -22.59
CA TYR A 453 -8.59 -6.32 -22.74
C TYR A 453 -9.98 -5.75 -22.56
N ALA A 454 -11.01 -6.44 -23.03
CA ALA A 454 -12.40 -6.10 -22.77
C ALA A 454 -13.04 -7.11 -21.81
N ASN A 455 -14.01 -6.67 -21.01
CA ASN A 455 -14.86 -7.60 -20.26
C ASN A 455 -16.05 -8.08 -21.12
N ASP A 456 -16.91 -8.93 -20.54
CA ASP A 456 -18.08 -9.50 -21.21
C ASP A 456 -19.09 -8.44 -21.67
N GLU A 457 -19.09 -7.26 -21.05
CA GLU A 457 -19.90 -6.09 -21.42
C GLU A 457 -19.21 -5.19 -22.47
N SER A 458 -18.12 -5.66 -23.08
CA SER A 458 -17.30 -4.88 -24.04
C SER A 458 -16.70 -3.58 -23.48
N ARG A 459 -16.63 -3.44 -22.15
CA ARG A 459 -15.90 -2.33 -21.53
C ARG A 459 -14.41 -2.59 -21.62
N LEU A 460 -13.66 -1.57 -22.00
CA LEU A 460 -12.24 -1.67 -22.28
C LEU A 460 -11.41 -1.34 -21.05
N PHE A 461 -10.40 -2.15 -20.78
CA PHE A 461 -9.47 -1.98 -19.67
C PHE A 461 -8.04 -1.92 -20.17
N ILE A 462 -7.19 -1.19 -19.45
CA ILE A 462 -5.74 -1.27 -19.56
C ILE A 462 -5.15 -1.58 -18.18
N SER A 463 -4.26 -2.56 -18.09
CA SER A 463 -3.66 -2.99 -16.83
C SER A 463 -2.16 -3.09 -16.95
N ASP A 464 -1.42 -2.71 -15.90
CA ASP A 464 0.02 -2.96 -15.76
C ASP A 464 0.34 -4.18 -14.88
N GLY A 465 -0.70 -4.97 -14.54
CA GLY A 465 -0.61 -6.14 -13.68
C GLY A 465 -0.73 -5.83 -12.18
N LEU A 466 -0.54 -4.57 -11.77
CA LEU A 466 -0.68 -4.11 -10.38
C LEU A 466 -1.70 -2.97 -10.21
N LYS A 467 -2.07 -2.32 -11.31
CA LYS A 467 -3.17 -1.36 -11.43
C LYS A 467 -3.93 -1.63 -12.72
N THR A 468 -5.23 -1.52 -12.65
CA THR A 468 -6.13 -1.66 -13.79
C THR A 468 -6.97 -0.40 -13.92
N PHE A 469 -7.15 0.07 -15.15
CA PHE A 469 -7.93 1.24 -15.47
C PHE A 469 -9.02 0.90 -16.48
N GLU A 470 -10.25 1.35 -16.23
CA GLU A 470 -11.42 1.16 -17.08
C GLU A 470 -11.65 2.40 -17.94
N LYS A 471 -11.89 2.23 -19.24
CA LYS A 471 -12.22 3.32 -20.15
C LYS A 471 -13.59 3.89 -19.80
N VAL A 472 -13.67 5.20 -19.63
CA VAL A 472 -14.92 5.90 -19.32
C VAL A 472 -15.19 7.06 -20.27
N SER A 473 -16.42 7.56 -20.24
CA SER A 473 -16.77 8.82 -20.91
C SER A 473 -16.15 10.01 -20.17
N GLY A 474 -15.41 10.85 -20.88
CA GLY A 474 -14.85 12.07 -20.31
C GLY A 474 -15.90 13.11 -19.89
N ILE A 475 -17.14 13.00 -20.39
CA ILE A 475 -18.25 13.89 -20.00
C ILE A 475 -18.53 13.74 -18.49
N THR A 476 -18.52 12.51 -17.98
CA THR A 476 -18.74 12.24 -16.55
C THR A 476 -17.73 12.99 -15.69
N LEU A 477 -16.45 12.89 -16.05
CA LEU A 477 -15.37 13.57 -15.33
C LEU A 477 -15.51 15.09 -15.43
N LEU A 478 -15.82 15.62 -16.62
CA LEU A 478 -16.05 17.04 -16.83
C LEU A 478 -17.20 17.58 -15.95
N LEU A 479 -18.28 16.82 -15.79
CA LEU A 479 -19.40 17.20 -14.93
C LEU A 479 -18.99 17.23 -13.44
N TYR A 480 -18.21 16.25 -12.98
CA TYR A 480 -17.67 16.27 -11.62
C TYR A 480 -16.69 17.42 -11.39
N TRP A 481 -15.81 17.69 -12.35
CA TRP A 481 -14.90 18.83 -12.30
C TRP A 481 -15.64 20.17 -12.31
N ALA A 482 -16.69 20.30 -13.11
CA ALA A 482 -17.55 21.49 -13.11
C ALA A 482 -18.23 21.68 -11.74
N SER A 483 -18.79 20.61 -11.17
CA SER A 483 -19.40 20.63 -9.83
C SER A 483 -18.38 21.06 -8.76
N LEU A 484 -17.19 20.48 -8.76
CA LEU A 484 -16.09 20.84 -7.86
C LEU A 484 -15.70 22.32 -8.01
N LEU A 485 -15.41 22.76 -9.24
CA LEU A 485 -14.94 24.11 -9.53
C LEU A 485 -15.98 25.16 -9.12
N PHE A 486 -17.22 25.00 -9.58
CA PHE A 486 -18.28 25.95 -9.28
C PHE A 486 -18.72 25.90 -7.81
N GLY A 487 -18.72 24.72 -7.20
CA GLY A 487 -18.95 24.55 -5.77
C GLY A 487 -17.93 25.31 -4.94
N PHE A 488 -16.64 25.12 -5.23
CA PHE A 488 -15.54 25.79 -4.53
C PHE A 488 -15.54 27.30 -4.74
N ILE A 489 -15.71 27.76 -5.99
CA ILE A 489 -15.87 29.20 -6.29
C ILE A 489 -17.05 29.79 -5.50
N GLY A 490 -18.16 29.07 -5.42
CA GLY A 490 -19.33 29.48 -4.64
C GLY A 490 -19.03 29.62 -3.16
N LEU A 491 -18.42 28.61 -2.54
CA LEU A 491 -18.08 28.65 -1.11
C LEU A 491 -17.08 29.76 -0.81
N PHE A 492 -16.03 29.90 -1.63
CA PHE A 492 -15.03 30.95 -1.49
C PHE A 492 -15.64 32.35 -1.64
N TYR A 493 -16.48 32.56 -2.67
CA TYR A 493 -17.19 33.83 -2.85
C TYR A 493 -18.06 34.18 -1.65
N LEU A 494 -18.85 33.22 -1.15
CA LEU A 494 -19.75 33.44 -0.01
C LEU A 494 -18.98 33.81 1.26
N PHE A 495 -17.79 33.22 1.46
CA PHE A 495 -16.89 33.61 2.54
C PHE A 495 -16.39 35.05 2.39
N ILE A 496 -15.83 35.40 1.23
CA ILE A 496 -15.27 36.74 0.98
C ILE A 496 -16.35 37.83 1.02
N VAL A 497 -17.51 37.60 0.41
CA VAL A 497 -18.62 38.56 0.43
C VAL A 497 -19.18 38.74 1.83
N GLY A 498 -19.22 37.68 2.65
CA GLY A 498 -19.57 37.81 4.06
C GLY A 498 -18.64 38.77 4.81
N LEU A 499 -17.32 38.63 4.63
CA LEU A 499 -16.33 39.55 5.22
C LEU A 499 -16.53 40.99 4.74
N ILE A 500 -16.70 41.19 3.42
CA ILE A 500 -16.93 42.52 2.84
C ILE A 500 -18.19 43.16 3.41
N ARG A 501 -19.28 42.40 3.58
CA ARG A 501 -20.55 42.89 4.11
C ARG A 501 -20.48 43.24 5.59
N ILE A 502 -19.66 42.54 6.38
CA ILE A 502 -19.34 42.93 7.76
C ILE A 502 -18.65 44.30 7.78
N VAL A 503 -17.59 44.47 6.97
CA VAL A 503 -16.83 45.73 6.91
C VAL A 503 -17.71 46.89 6.42
N LYS A 504 -18.54 46.66 5.41
CA LYS A 504 -19.47 47.66 4.86
C LYS A 504 -20.73 47.87 5.69
N ARG A 505 -20.91 47.12 6.79
CA ARG A 505 -22.12 47.14 7.64
C ARG A 505 -23.42 46.87 6.86
N ASP A 506 -23.35 46.07 5.80
CA ASP A 506 -24.49 45.65 4.98
C ASP A 506 -25.29 44.54 5.68
N LYS A 507 -26.21 44.95 6.57
CA LYS A 507 -27.03 44.04 7.36
C LYS A 507 -28.00 43.21 6.52
N ASP A 508 -28.57 43.75 5.44
CA ASP A 508 -29.51 42.99 4.59
C ASP A 508 -28.77 41.89 3.84
N GLY A 509 -27.69 42.26 3.13
CA GLY A 509 -26.88 41.31 2.39
C GLY A 509 -26.27 40.25 3.30
N LEU A 510 -25.72 40.63 4.45
CA LEU A 510 -25.17 39.66 5.40
C LEU A 510 -26.28 38.74 5.92
N GLY A 511 -27.46 39.28 6.23
CA GLY A 511 -28.60 38.50 6.72
C GLY A 511 -29.09 37.41 5.76
N ARG A 512 -28.78 37.50 4.46
CA ARG A 512 -29.10 36.49 3.43
C ARG A 512 -28.13 35.31 3.45
N ILE A 513 -26.84 35.58 3.58
CA ILE A 513 -25.77 34.56 3.55
C ILE A 513 -25.24 34.21 4.94
N LYS A 514 -25.82 34.76 6.02
CA LYS A 514 -25.27 34.67 7.38
C LYS A 514 -24.97 33.25 7.84
N TRP A 515 -25.83 32.29 7.51
CA TRP A 515 -25.70 30.93 8.03
C TRP A 515 -24.55 30.20 7.37
N VAL A 516 -24.46 30.25 6.02
CA VAL A 516 -23.31 29.68 5.31
C VAL A 516 -22.02 30.41 5.69
N PHE A 517 -22.05 31.75 5.81
CA PHE A 517 -20.87 32.51 6.19
C PHE A 517 -20.34 32.12 7.58
N ILE A 518 -21.23 32.01 8.58
CA ILE A 518 -20.85 31.56 9.94
C ILE A 518 -20.29 30.14 9.90
N ASN A 519 -20.94 29.21 9.19
CA ASN A 519 -20.47 27.84 9.07
C ASN A 519 -19.06 27.77 8.44
N LEU A 520 -18.83 28.49 7.34
CA LEU A 520 -17.52 28.60 6.69
C LEU A 520 -16.44 29.22 7.59
N LEU A 521 -16.80 30.25 8.37
CA LEU A 521 -15.88 30.84 9.34
C LEU A 521 -15.46 29.83 10.42
N LEU A 522 -16.41 29.00 10.88
CA LEU A 522 -16.18 28.00 11.91
C LEU A 522 -15.29 26.83 11.43
N PHE A 523 -15.14 26.59 10.12
CA PHE A 523 -14.21 25.58 9.60
C PHE A 523 -12.73 25.85 9.94
N SER A 524 -12.39 27.05 10.37
CA SER A 524 -11.06 27.34 10.95
C SER A 524 -10.79 26.55 12.24
N LEU A 525 -11.84 26.18 13.00
CA LEU A 525 -11.73 25.45 14.25
C LEU A 525 -11.23 24.00 14.07
N PRO A 526 -11.84 23.13 13.24
CA PRO A 526 -11.30 21.79 13.04
C PRO A 526 -9.88 21.84 12.47
N ILE A 527 -9.54 22.80 11.60
CA ILE A 527 -8.16 22.98 11.10
C ILE A 527 -7.20 23.25 12.26
N TYR A 528 -7.52 24.22 13.12
CA TYR A 528 -6.72 24.51 14.31
C TYR A 528 -6.59 23.30 15.23
N LEU A 529 -7.68 22.59 15.49
CA LEU A 529 -7.68 21.39 16.34
C LEU A 529 -6.84 20.26 15.73
N TYR A 530 -6.88 20.06 14.41
CA TYR A 530 -6.07 19.06 13.71
C TYR A 530 -4.57 19.39 13.77
N ILE A 531 -4.18 20.66 13.58
CA ILE A 531 -2.79 21.11 13.68
C ILE A 531 -2.22 20.89 15.09
N ASN A 532 -3.06 20.98 16.12
CA ASN A 532 -2.66 20.86 17.52
C ASN A 532 -2.86 19.45 18.10
N GLN A 533 -3.22 18.45 17.30
CA GLN A 533 -3.25 17.04 17.71
C GLN A 533 -2.20 16.23 16.95
N SER A 534 -1.83 15.08 17.50
CA SER A 534 -0.99 14.12 16.79
C SER A 534 -1.68 13.65 15.51
N PHE A 535 -0.93 13.56 14.41
CA PHE A 535 -1.41 12.98 13.15
C PHE A 535 -1.84 11.51 13.31
N LEU A 536 -1.30 10.79 14.28
CA LEU A 536 -1.68 9.41 14.60
C LEU A 536 -3.10 9.29 15.18
N LYS A 537 -3.75 10.41 15.53
CA LYS A 537 -5.15 10.43 16.01
C LYS A 537 -6.14 10.82 14.91
N PHE A 538 -5.71 10.86 13.64
CA PHE A 538 -6.53 11.42 12.56
C PHE A 538 -7.81 10.62 12.30
N GLY A 539 -7.75 9.29 12.44
CA GLY A 539 -8.91 8.39 12.36
C GLY A 539 -9.57 8.08 13.71
N ASP A 540 -9.15 8.74 14.80
CA ASP A 540 -9.80 8.61 16.10
C ASP A 540 -10.96 9.62 16.26
N ILE A 541 -11.89 9.28 17.16
CA ILE A 541 -12.92 10.21 17.61
C ILE A 541 -12.28 11.22 18.57
N THR A 542 -11.95 12.39 18.04
CA THR A 542 -11.42 13.55 18.77
C THR A 542 -12.31 14.77 18.60
N ALA A 543 -12.07 15.82 19.40
CA ALA A 543 -12.75 17.11 19.22
C ALA A 543 -12.58 17.67 17.79
N ALA A 544 -11.41 17.47 17.16
CA ALA A 544 -11.16 17.89 15.78
C ALA A 544 -12.08 17.15 14.79
N SER A 545 -12.13 15.83 14.91
CA SER A 545 -12.93 14.96 14.04
C SER A 545 -14.44 15.19 14.19
N ILE A 546 -14.94 15.33 15.44
CA ILE A 546 -16.33 15.63 15.74
C ILE A 546 -16.71 17.00 15.17
N CYS A 547 -15.83 18.01 15.33
CA CYS A 547 -16.05 19.35 14.82
C CYS A 547 -16.11 19.35 13.28
N LEU A 548 -15.21 18.63 12.61
CA LEU A 548 -15.21 18.51 11.15
C LEU A 548 -16.48 17.83 10.63
N ALA A 549 -16.89 16.72 11.22
CA ALA A 549 -18.11 16.01 10.83
C ALA A 549 -19.36 16.86 11.08
N PHE A 550 -19.42 17.55 12.22
CA PHE A 550 -20.55 18.43 12.54
C PHE A 550 -20.66 19.61 11.56
N LEU A 551 -19.54 20.30 11.29
CA LEU A 551 -19.54 21.47 10.40
C LEU A 551 -19.80 21.09 8.94
N SER A 552 -19.22 19.98 8.46
CA SER A 552 -19.50 19.44 7.13
C SER A 552 -20.95 18.98 6.98
N GLY A 553 -21.52 18.30 7.98
CA GLY A 553 -22.94 17.94 8.00
C GLY A 553 -23.88 19.16 8.06
N CYS A 554 -23.49 20.24 8.75
CA CYS A 554 -24.27 21.47 8.83
C CYS A 554 -24.20 22.34 7.56
N LEU A 555 -23.15 22.20 6.74
CA LEU A 555 -22.94 23.03 5.54
C LEU A 555 -24.12 22.99 4.56
N PRO A 556 -24.65 21.83 4.11
CA PRO A 556 -25.81 21.80 3.21
C PRO A 556 -27.06 22.44 3.85
N ILE A 557 -27.26 22.29 5.17
CA ILE A 557 -28.37 22.91 5.89
C ILE A 557 -28.22 24.44 5.90
N ALA A 558 -27.01 24.94 6.18
CA ALA A 558 -26.70 26.36 6.17
C ALA A 558 -26.90 26.99 4.78
N LEU A 559 -26.48 26.28 3.72
CA LEU A 559 -26.71 26.68 2.32
C LEU A 559 -28.19 26.75 1.98
N LEU A 560 -28.97 25.73 2.35
CA LEU A 560 -30.43 25.68 2.13
C LEU A 560 -31.16 26.82 2.85
N LEU A 561 -30.82 27.07 4.12
CA LEU A 561 -31.40 28.16 4.90
C LEU A 561 -31.07 29.52 4.29
N SER A 562 -29.81 29.73 3.89
CA SER A 562 -29.40 30.98 3.23
C SER A 562 -30.06 31.16 1.86
N LEU A 563 -30.23 30.10 1.08
CA LEU A 563 -30.95 30.14 -0.19
C LEU A 563 -32.43 30.50 0.02
N TRP A 564 -33.09 29.85 0.98
CA TRP A 564 -34.49 30.12 1.31
C TRP A 564 -34.72 31.56 1.76
N ILE A 565 -33.86 32.10 2.64
CA ILE A 565 -33.92 33.50 3.07
C ILE A 565 -33.71 34.44 1.88
N SER A 566 -32.74 34.14 1.02
CA SER A 566 -32.39 34.97 -0.14
C SER A 566 -33.52 35.05 -1.16
N LEU A 567 -34.24 33.96 -1.39
CA LEU A 567 -35.37 33.89 -2.32
C LEU A 567 -36.63 34.61 -1.80
N ARG A 568 -36.84 34.69 -0.48
CA ARG A 568 -38.04 35.32 0.11
C ARG A 568 -38.00 36.84 0.23
N ARG A 569 -36.82 37.46 0.18
CA ARG A 569 -36.68 38.91 0.37
C ARG A 569 -36.84 39.67 -0.96
N LYS A 570 -37.64 40.75 -0.95
CA LYS A 570 -38.12 41.49 -2.15
C LYS A 570 -37.03 42.21 -2.98
N MET A 571 -35.88 42.57 -2.41
CA MET A 571 -34.79 43.23 -3.16
C MET A 571 -33.93 42.23 -3.93
N GLN A 572 -33.79 42.42 -5.26
CA GLN A 572 -32.89 41.66 -6.13
C GLN A 572 -31.93 42.59 -6.89
N SER A 573 -30.82 42.96 -6.25
CA SER A 573 -29.69 43.60 -6.94
C SER A 573 -28.90 42.55 -7.74
N LYS A 574 -28.02 42.99 -8.66
CA LYS A 574 -27.11 42.09 -9.38
C LYS A 574 -26.25 41.24 -8.42
N LEU A 575 -25.81 41.82 -7.30
CA LEU A 575 -25.04 41.13 -6.28
C LEU A 575 -25.85 40.03 -5.57
N ILE A 576 -27.12 40.30 -5.24
CA ILE A 576 -27.99 39.30 -4.61
C ILE A 576 -28.30 38.15 -5.56
N LYS A 577 -28.45 38.42 -6.87
CA LYS A 577 -28.62 37.36 -7.87
C LYS A 577 -27.36 36.47 -7.97
N ALA A 578 -26.17 37.06 -7.86
CA ALA A 578 -24.92 36.31 -7.80
C ALA A 578 -24.84 35.43 -6.53
N ASP A 579 -25.22 35.96 -5.35
CA ASP A 579 -25.28 35.15 -4.13
C ASP A 579 -26.16 33.91 -4.31
N ILE A 580 -27.37 34.08 -4.87
CA ILE A 580 -28.33 33.00 -5.08
C ILE A 580 -27.75 31.94 -6.03
N ALA A 581 -27.16 32.36 -7.14
CA ALA A 581 -26.54 31.44 -8.09
C ALA A 581 -25.42 30.61 -7.43
N LEU A 582 -24.56 31.26 -6.64
CA LEU A 582 -23.43 30.61 -5.98
C LEU A 582 -23.86 29.73 -4.80
N LEU A 583 -24.94 30.09 -4.09
CA LEU A 583 -25.58 29.21 -3.12
C LEU A 583 -26.08 27.91 -3.77
N ILE A 584 -26.71 28.01 -4.95
CA ILE A 584 -27.19 26.83 -5.70
C ILE A 584 -26.01 25.96 -6.15
N MET A 585 -24.94 26.57 -6.69
CA MET A 585 -23.73 25.84 -7.10
C MET A 585 -23.06 25.11 -5.92
N SER A 586 -22.89 25.80 -4.79
CA SER A 586 -22.32 25.18 -3.58
C SER A 586 -23.21 24.08 -3.01
N LEU A 587 -24.53 24.24 -3.05
CA LEU A 587 -25.47 23.20 -2.61
C LEU A 587 -25.41 21.97 -3.51
N GLN A 588 -25.36 22.17 -4.83
CA GLN A 588 -25.21 21.07 -5.79
C GLN A 588 -23.90 20.30 -5.54
N PHE A 589 -22.80 21.00 -5.27
CA PHE A 589 -21.54 20.36 -4.90
C PHE A 589 -21.64 19.57 -3.59
N CYS A 590 -22.32 20.10 -2.57
CA CYS A 590 -22.59 19.35 -1.33
C CYS A 590 -23.41 18.08 -1.57
N LEU A 591 -24.36 18.10 -2.50
CA LEU A 591 -25.13 16.90 -2.88
C LEU A 591 -24.25 15.84 -3.54
N VAL A 592 -23.28 16.26 -4.37
CA VAL A 592 -22.28 15.34 -4.93
C VAL A 592 -21.45 14.71 -3.82
N LEU A 593 -20.89 15.53 -2.91
CA LEU A 593 -20.11 15.01 -1.78
C LEU A 593 -20.94 14.07 -0.88
N PHE A 594 -22.22 14.39 -0.66
CA PHE A 594 -23.14 13.52 0.09
C PHE A 594 -23.37 12.18 -0.62
N ALA A 595 -23.60 12.18 -1.93
CA ALA A 595 -23.78 10.95 -2.72
C ALA A 595 -22.54 10.03 -2.70
N TRP A 596 -21.36 10.61 -2.54
CA TRP A 596 -20.09 9.89 -2.37
C TRP A 596 -19.73 9.58 -0.90
N GLY A 597 -20.58 9.92 0.07
CA GLY A 597 -20.35 9.64 1.48
C GLY A 597 -19.33 10.57 2.18
N TYR A 598 -18.94 11.69 1.56
CA TYR A 598 -18.00 12.66 2.14
C TYR A 598 -18.66 13.67 3.10
N ILE A 599 -20.00 13.73 3.12
CA ILE A 599 -20.77 14.58 4.05
C ILE A 599 -21.73 13.71 4.87
N PRO A 600 -21.66 13.72 6.22
CA PRO A 600 -20.62 14.39 7.01
C PRO A 600 -19.26 13.69 6.85
N THR A 601 -18.16 14.46 6.93
CA THR A 601 -16.81 13.92 6.79
C THR A 601 -16.40 13.21 8.09
N MET A 602 -16.28 11.88 8.04
CA MET A 602 -15.97 11.04 9.21
C MET A 602 -14.81 10.10 8.88
N PHE A 603 -13.68 10.27 9.56
CA PHE A 603 -12.47 9.44 9.35
C PHE A 603 -12.39 8.22 10.28
N TRP A 604 -13.40 8.01 11.14
CA TRP A 604 -13.46 6.95 12.15
C TRP A 604 -14.41 5.79 11.78
N GLN A 605 -14.78 5.67 10.51
CA GLN A 605 -15.76 4.69 10.00
C GLN A 605 -15.14 3.59 9.16
#